data_AF-A0A7U9MYE0-F1
#
_entry.id   AF-A0A7U9MYE0-F1
#
_cell.length_a   1.000
_cell.length_b   1.000
_cell.length_c   1.000
_cell.angle_alpha   90.00
_cell.angle_beta   90.00
_cell.angle_gamma   90.00
#
_symmetry.space_group_name_H-M   'P 1'
#
loop_
_entity.id
_entity.type
_entity.pdbx_description
1 polymer ?
#
loop_
_entity_poly.entity_id
_entity_poly.type
_entity_poly.pdbx_seq_one_letter_code
_entity_poly.pdbx_strand_id
1 'polypeptide(L)'
;MYQGLLQLDDAQAGVPALAAGAAQLKAGTEAAVAGTKELGEGAAALNQGADALKVGTTELKDGTGKLIEGTEKLDTGAISLKDGAVKLDDGAKELKDGAGELKDGAVELNDGAGELKDGAVELDDGVQELKDGAEELDDGVVELVDGTIELDDGALELKDGMIEFNEEGISKLTDLFGDNVQKVIDRIDALKNIGSGYNTFSGLQEGTEGSVRFIYKTDGVKAE
;
A
#
# COMPACT_ATOMS: atom_id res chain seq x y z
N MET A 1 120.68 -106.58 -9.96
CA MET A 1 120.61 -105.27 -10.65
C MET A 1 119.24 -104.97 -11.29
N TYR A 2 118.34 -105.94 -11.53
CA TYR A 2 117.06 -105.68 -12.23
C TYR A 2 115.92 -105.08 -11.37
N GLN A 3 115.97 -105.17 -10.04
CA GLN A 3 114.90 -104.65 -9.15
C GLN A 3 114.96 -103.13 -8.92
N GLY A 4 116.11 -102.49 -9.13
CA GLY A 4 116.28 -101.04 -8.95
C GLY A 4 115.80 -100.19 -10.14
N LEU A 5 115.76 -100.76 -11.35
CA LEU A 5 115.28 -100.09 -12.56
C LEU A 5 113.74 -100.03 -12.62
N LEU A 6 113.05 -101.06 -12.10
CA LEU A 6 111.58 -101.09 -11.99
C LEU A 6 111.05 -100.04 -10.99
N GLN A 7 111.72 -99.85 -9.85
CA GLN A 7 111.34 -98.81 -8.88
C GLN A 7 111.61 -97.38 -9.39
N LEU A 8 112.58 -97.21 -10.30
CA LEU A 8 112.84 -95.93 -10.96
C LEU A 8 111.78 -95.61 -12.02
N ASP A 9 111.32 -96.58 -12.80
CA ASP A 9 110.24 -96.40 -13.78
C ASP A 9 108.89 -96.06 -13.10
N ASP A 10 108.56 -96.72 -11.98
CA ASP A 10 107.36 -96.39 -11.18
C ASP A 10 107.45 -94.99 -10.55
N ALA A 11 108.64 -94.59 -10.08
CA ALA A 11 108.89 -93.22 -9.62
C ALA A 11 108.81 -92.19 -10.76
N GLN A 12 109.20 -92.57 -11.98
CA GLN A 12 109.18 -91.74 -13.17
C GLN A 12 107.76 -91.57 -13.76
N ALA A 13 106.85 -92.53 -13.51
CA ALA A 13 105.42 -92.41 -13.79
C ALA A 13 104.62 -91.65 -12.70
N GLY A 14 105.06 -91.72 -11.44
CA GLY A 14 104.43 -91.03 -10.30
C GLY A 14 104.60 -89.50 -10.30
N VAL A 15 105.73 -89.00 -10.78
CA VAL A 15 106.03 -87.55 -10.84
C VAL A 15 105.08 -86.79 -11.81
N PRO A 16 104.84 -87.25 -13.05
CA PRO A 16 103.84 -86.68 -13.95
C PRO A 16 102.42 -86.71 -13.39
N ALA A 17 102.02 -87.80 -12.73
CA ALA A 17 100.69 -87.92 -12.10
C ALA A 17 100.52 -86.93 -10.95
N LEU A 18 101.55 -86.74 -10.12
CA LEU A 18 101.56 -85.74 -9.06
C LEU A 18 101.50 -84.31 -9.61
N ALA A 19 102.25 -84.02 -10.69
CA ALA A 19 102.21 -82.72 -11.37
C ALA A 19 100.81 -82.42 -11.94
N ALA A 20 100.16 -83.41 -12.56
CA ALA A 20 98.79 -83.29 -13.04
C ALA A 20 97.80 -83.03 -11.89
N GLY A 21 97.91 -83.79 -10.79
CA GLY A 21 97.09 -83.57 -9.59
C GLY A 21 97.29 -82.19 -8.97
N ALA A 22 98.54 -81.70 -8.89
CA ALA A 22 98.85 -80.36 -8.40
C ALA A 22 98.29 -79.26 -9.32
N ALA A 23 98.37 -79.43 -10.64
CA ALA A 23 97.77 -78.52 -11.61
C ALA A 23 96.23 -78.49 -11.48
N GLN A 24 95.61 -79.64 -11.27
CA GLN A 24 94.16 -79.78 -11.10
C GLN A 24 93.69 -79.15 -9.78
N LEU A 25 94.44 -79.33 -8.69
CA LEU A 25 94.17 -78.65 -7.42
C LEU A 25 94.31 -77.13 -7.54
N LYS A 26 95.34 -76.64 -8.24
CA LYS A 26 95.52 -75.20 -8.51
C LYS A 26 94.33 -74.64 -9.28
N ALA A 27 93.92 -75.28 -10.36
CA ALA A 27 92.76 -74.86 -11.15
C ALA A 27 91.46 -74.87 -10.33
N GLY A 28 91.23 -75.92 -9.52
CA GLY A 28 90.07 -75.98 -8.62
C GLY A 28 90.08 -74.88 -7.56
N THR A 29 91.25 -74.54 -7.02
CA THR A 29 91.42 -73.46 -6.05
C THR A 29 91.17 -72.09 -6.70
N GLU A 30 91.70 -71.86 -7.90
CA GLU A 30 91.44 -70.64 -8.68
C GLU A 30 89.94 -70.49 -9.01
N ALA A 31 89.26 -71.57 -9.40
CA ALA A 31 87.82 -71.57 -9.62
C ALA A 31 87.02 -71.27 -8.33
N ALA A 32 87.42 -71.84 -7.19
CA ALA A 32 86.80 -71.56 -5.90
C ALA A 32 87.00 -70.10 -5.47
N VAL A 33 88.19 -69.53 -5.71
CA VAL A 33 88.49 -68.10 -5.48
C VAL A 33 87.61 -67.21 -6.37
N ALA A 34 87.44 -67.58 -7.65
CA ALA A 34 86.55 -66.85 -8.55
C ALA A 34 85.09 -66.90 -8.09
N GLY A 35 84.58 -68.10 -7.76
CA GLY A 35 83.20 -68.26 -7.30
C GLY A 35 82.92 -67.57 -5.96
N THR A 36 83.89 -67.55 -5.03
CA THR A 36 83.74 -66.79 -3.78
C THR A 36 83.75 -65.28 -4.01
N LYS A 37 84.52 -64.78 -4.99
CA LYS A 37 84.46 -63.39 -5.41
C LYS A 37 83.10 -63.03 -6.01
N GLU A 38 82.57 -63.84 -6.93
CA GLU A 38 81.24 -63.65 -7.52
C GLU A 38 80.14 -63.66 -6.46
N LEU A 39 80.20 -64.59 -5.49
CA LEU A 39 79.27 -64.63 -4.37
C LEU A 39 79.35 -63.36 -3.52
N GLY A 40 80.56 -62.85 -3.27
CA GLY A 40 80.77 -61.59 -2.56
C GLY A 40 80.17 -60.38 -3.29
N GLU A 41 80.35 -60.32 -4.61
CA GLU A 41 79.75 -59.29 -5.46
C GLU A 41 78.21 -59.40 -5.47
N GLY A 42 77.66 -60.61 -5.59
CA GLY A 42 76.22 -60.86 -5.52
C GLY A 42 75.62 -60.50 -4.16
N ALA A 43 76.31 -60.80 -3.06
CA ALA A 43 75.88 -60.41 -1.72
C ALA A 43 75.91 -58.88 -1.54
N ALA A 44 76.93 -58.20 -2.07
CA ALA A 44 76.99 -56.74 -2.06
C ALA A 44 75.85 -56.11 -2.88
N ALA A 45 75.53 -56.66 -4.05
CA ALA A 45 74.40 -56.21 -4.86
C ALA A 45 73.05 -56.43 -4.16
N LEU A 46 72.87 -57.57 -3.48
CA LEU A 46 71.66 -57.85 -2.69
C LEU A 46 71.49 -56.86 -1.54
N ASN A 47 72.57 -56.54 -0.82
CA ASN A 47 72.54 -55.54 0.25
C ASN A 47 72.15 -54.15 -0.28
N GLN A 48 72.72 -53.73 -1.42
CA GLN A 48 72.32 -52.47 -2.07
C GLN A 48 70.85 -52.46 -2.47
N GLY A 49 70.34 -53.59 -3.01
CA GLY A 49 68.92 -53.73 -3.33
C GLY A 49 68.01 -53.66 -2.11
N ALA A 50 68.42 -54.27 -0.99
CA ALA A 50 67.70 -54.20 0.27
C ALA A 50 67.66 -52.78 0.85
N ASP A 51 68.78 -52.05 0.78
CA ASP A 51 68.85 -50.65 1.20
C ASP A 51 67.96 -49.76 0.31
N ALA A 52 67.98 -49.95 -1.01
CA ALA A 52 67.11 -49.23 -1.93
C ALA A 52 65.61 -49.51 -1.66
N LEU A 53 65.25 -50.78 -1.40
CA LEU A 53 63.89 -51.16 -1.03
C LEU A 53 63.46 -50.51 0.29
N LYS A 54 64.37 -50.44 1.28
CA LYS A 54 64.11 -49.77 2.56
C LYS A 54 63.84 -48.28 2.37
N VAL A 55 64.60 -47.61 1.50
CA VAL A 55 64.36 -46.20 1.14
C VAL A 55 62.99 -46.05 0.48
N GLY A 56 62.70 -46.83 -0.57
CA GLY A 56 61.42 -46.72 -1.29
C GLY A 56 60.19 -47.05 -0.43
N THR A 57 60.31 -47.99 0.51
CA THR A 57 59.22 -48.29 1.48
C THR A 57 59.02 -47.18 2.51
N THR A 58 60.08 -46.46 2.88
CA THR A 58 59.98 -45.27 3.73
C THR A 58 59.31 -44.12 2.97
N GLU A 59 59.72 -43.85 1.73
CA GLU A 59 59.10 -42.83 0.88
C GLU A 59 57.61 -43.12 0.60
N LEU A 60 57.26 -44.39 0.35
CA LEU A 60 55.87 -44.82 0.17
C LEU A 60 55.04 -44.58 1.44
N LYS A 61 55.59 -44.89 2.62
CA LYS A 61 54.93 -44.65 3.90
C LYS A 61 54.66 -43.15 4.10
N ASP A 62 55.65 -42.31 3.82
CA ASP A 62 55.52 -40.85 3.94
C ASP A 62 54.50 -40.29 2.93
N GLY A 63 54.54 -40.77 1.69
CA GLY A 63 53.55 -40.42 0.67
C GLY A 63 52.13 -40.81 1.05
N THR A 64 51.96 -42.00 1.62
CA THR A 64 50.66 -42.48 2.13
C THR A 64 50.18 -41.62 3.31
N GLY A 65 51.08 -41.24 4.22
CA GLY A 65 50.75 -40.31 5.32
C GLY A 65 50.23 -38.97 4.81
N LYS A 66 50.92 -38.36 3.83
CA LYS A 66 50.47 -37.11 3.19
C LYS A 66 49.13 -37.24 2.49
N LEU A 67 48.86 -38.39 1.86
CA LEU A 67 47.58 -38.65 1.20
C LEU A 67 46.42 -38.74 2.21
N ILE A 68 46.65 -39.39 3.36
CA ILE A 68 45.67 -39.45 4.45
C ILE A 68 45.36 -38.03 4.96
N GLU A 69 46.38 -37.24 5.29
CA GLU A 69 46.19 -35.85 5.74
C GLU A 69 45.45 -34.99 4.69
N GLY A 70 45.77 -35.16 3.41
CA GLY A 70 45.09 -34.48 2.32
C GLY A 70 43.62 -34.86 2.21
N THR A 71 43.30 -36.14 2.42
CA THR A 71 41.93 -36.66 2.37
C THR A 71 41.11 -36.17 3.57
N GLU A 72 41.68 -36.14 4.77
CA GLU A 72 41.02 -35.59 5.97
C GLU A 72 40.71 -34.09 5.82
N LYS A 73 41.64 -33.32 5.23
CA LYS A 73 41.41 -31.91 4.89
C LYS A 73 40.29 -31.73 3.87
N LEU A 74 40.25 -32.59 2.85
CA LEU A 74 39.20 -32.57 1.83
C LEU A 74 37.83 -32.88 2.44
N ASP A 75 37.74 -33.89 3.31
CA ASP A 75 36.50 -34.26 4.00
C ASP A 75 35.98 -33.10 4.88
N THR A 76 36.87 -32.49 5.66
CA THR A 76 36.55 -31.30 6.47
C THR A 76 36.06 -30.13 5.61
N GLY A 77 36.72 -29.90 4.46
CA GLY A 77 36.33 -28.88 3.49
C GLY A 77 34.96 -29.15 2.87
N ALA A 78 34.65 -30.42 2.55
CA ALA A 78 33.37 -30.84 2.00
C ALA A 78 32.23 -30.65 3.01
N ILE A 79 32.45 -30.98 4.29
CA ILE A 79 31.49 -30.72 5.37
C ILE A 79 31.24 -29.22 5.51
N SER A 80 32.31 -28.42 5.55
CA SER A 80 32.19 -26.95 5.65
C SER A 80 31.43 -26.34 4.48
N LEU A 81 31.68 -26.84 3.26
CA LEU A 81 30.97 -26.40 2.06
C LEU A 81 29.48 -26.76 2.12
N LYS A 82 29.15 -27.97 2.58
CA LYS A 82 27.76 -28.40 2.78
C LYS A 82 27.04 -27.49 3.78
N ASP A 83 27.66 -27.20 4.92
CA ASP A 83 27.09 -26.31 5.94
C ASP A 83 26.90 -24.89 5.41
N GLY A 84 27.87 -24.39 4.63
CA GLY A 84 27.75 -23.11 3.94
C GLY A 84 26.59 -23.07 2.94
N ALA A 85 26.38 -24.16 2.19
CA ALA A 85 25.27 -24.27 1.24
C ALA A 85 23.91 -24.29 1.94
N VAL A 86 23.78 -24.97 3.09
CA VAL A 86 22.55 -24.96 3.90
C VAL A 86 22.25 -23.55 4.41
N LYS A 87 23.26 -22.85 4.96
CA LYS A 87 23.08 -21.46 5.42
C LYS A 87 22.67 -20.52 4.30
N LEU A 88 23.22 -20.70 3.10
CA LEU A 88 22.85 -19.90 1.93
C LEU A 88 21.41 -20.16 1.50
N ASP A 89 20.97 -21.43 1.51
CA ASP A 89 19.58 -21.80 1.19
C ASP A 89 18.59 -21.21 2.21
N ASP A 90 18.91 -21.26 3.50
CA ASP A 90 18.08 -20.66 4.54
C ASP A 90 18.01 -19.14 4.42
N GLY A 91 19.14 -18.46 4.20
CA GLY A 91 19.15 -17.01 3.94
C GLY A 91 18.39 -16.62 2.67
N ALA A 92 18.37 -17.46 1.64
CA ALA A 92 17.58 -17.24 0.44
C ALA A 92 16.07 -17.38 0.70
N LYS A 93 15.65 -18.28 1.58
CA LYS A 93 14.25 -18.40 2.02
C LYS A 93 13.82 -17.17 2.82
N GLU A 94 14.63 -16.75 3.80
CA GLU A 94 14.37 -15.54 4.60
C GLU A 94 14.23 -14.29 3.70
N LEU A 95 15.12 -14.14 2.72
CA LEU A 95 15.05 -13.04 1.75
C LEU A 95 13.77 -13.09 0.92
N LYS A 96 13.35 -14.29 0.49
CA LYS A 96 12.11 -14.48 -0.27
C LYS A 96 10.88 -14.11 0.57
N ASP A 97 10.85 -14.54 1.83
CA ASP A 97 9.74 -14.26 2.74
C ASP A 97 9.66 -12.76 3.03
N GLY A 98 10.78 -12.11 3.35
CA GLY A 98 10.83 -10.65 3.53
C GLY A 98 10.46 -9.85 2.28
N ALA A 99 10.79 -10.35 1.08
CA ALA A 99 10.33 -9.75 -0.17
C ALA A 99 8.80 -9.90 -0.38
N GLY A 100 8.22 -10.99 0.13
CA GLY A 100 6.77 -11.20 0.18
C GLY A 100 6.10 -10.17 1.10
N GLU A 101 6.60 -10.03 2.33
CA GLU A 101 6.08 -9.04 3.30
C GLU A 101 6.16 -7.61 2.76
N LEU A 102 7.28 -7.25 2.13
CA LEU A 102 7.44 -5.92 1.51
C LEU A 102 6.42 -5.68 0.39
N LYS A 103 6.14 -6.69 -0.43
CA LYS A 103 5.14 -6.60 -1.49
C LYS A 103 3.75 -6.38 -0.91
N ASP A 104 3.38 -7.15 0.12
CA ASP A 104 2.06 -7.06 0.74
C ASP A 104 1.87 -5.69 1.41
N GLY A 105 2.89 -5.19 2.12
CA GLY A 105 2.87 -3.84 2.69
C GLY A 105 2.79 -2.73 1.63
N ALA A 106 3.38 -2.92 0.45
CA ALA A 106 3.27 -1.98 -0.65
C ALA A 106 1.84 -1.95 -1.26
N VAL A 107 1.15 -3.09 -1.28
CA VAL A 107 -0.27 -3.16 -1.69
C VAL A 107 -1.14 -2.42 -0.69
N GLU A 108 -0.98 -2.69 0.62
CA GLU A 108 -1.73 -2.01 1.68
C GLU A 108 -1.53 -0.49 1.65
N LEU A 109 -0.30 -0.03 1.45
CA LEU A 109 0.00 1.40 1.31
C LEU A 109 -0.69 2.02 0.08
N ASN A 110 -0.73 1.30 -1.04
CA ASN A 110 -1.39 1.78 -2.25
C ASN A 110 -2.91 1.87 -2.05
N ASP A 111 -3.51 0.88 -1.38
CA ASP A 111 -4.94 0.87 -1.09
C ASP A 111 -5.31 2.02 -0.14
N GLY A 112 -4.54 2.22 0.94
CA GLY A 112 -4.74 3.36 1.85
C GLY A 112 -4.54 4.72 1.18
N ALA A 113 -3.64 4.83 0.20
CA ALA A 113 -3.51 6.04 -0.61
C ALA A 113 -4.72 6.28 -1.52
N GLY A 114 -5.35 5.20 -2.01
CA GLY A 114 -6.63 5.25 -2.72
C GLY A 114 -7.75 5.77 -1.84
N GLU A 115 -7.91 5.20 -0.64
CA GLU A 115 -8.92 5.64 0.33
C GLU A 115 -8.75 7.11 0.74
N LEU A 116 -7.50 7.55 0.96
CA LEU A 116 -7.21 8.94 1.29
C LEU A 116 -7.59 9.89 0.14
N LYS A 117 -7.34 9.48 -1.10
CA LYS A 117 -7.72 10.26 -2.29
C LYS A 117 -9.23 10.39 -2.38
N ASP A 118 -9.96 9.29 -2.21
CA ASP A 118 -11.42 9.30 -2.30
C ASP A 118 -12.03 10.16 -1.18
N GLY A 119 -11.54 10.04 0.06
CA GLY A 119 -11.96 10.91 1.16
C GLY A 119 -11.62 12.39 0.95
N ALA A 120 -10.54 12.70 0.23
CA ALA A 120 -10.24 14.08 -0.15
C ALA A 120 -11.21 14.65 -1.20
N VAL A 121 -11.71 13.81 -2.11
CA VAL A 121 -12.77 14.19 -3.07
C VAL A 121 -14.08 14.44 -2.33
N GLU A 122 -14.49 13.53 -1.44
CA GLU A 122 -15.71 13.71 -0.63
C GLU A 122 -15.66 14.99 0.23
N LEU A 123 -14.48 15.32 0.77
CA LEU A 123 -14.29 16.55 1.51
C LEU A 123 -14.42 17.80 0.62
N ASP A 124 -13.87 17.77 -0.59
CA ASP A 124 -13.99 18.89 -1.55
C ASP A 124 -15.45 19.11 -1.96
N ASP A 125 -16.16 18.03 -2.27
CA ASP A 125 -17.60 18.07 -2.59
C ASP A 125 -18.40 18.68 -1.42
N GLY A 126 -18.16 18.22 -0.18
CA GLY A 126 -18.83 18.78 1.00
C GLY A 126 -18.49 20.25 1.27
N VAL A 127 -17.29 20.71 0.89
CA VAL A 127 -16.91 22.13 0.96
C VAL A 127 -17.67 22.95 -0.08
N GLN A 128 -17.89 22.43 -1.30
CA GLN A 128 -18.72 23.09 -2.30
C GLN A 128 -20.18 23.17 -1.86
N GLU A 129 -20.75 22.08 -1.33
CA GLU A 129 -22.12 22.09 -0.80
C GLU A 129 -22.30 23.12 0.32
N LEU A 130 -21.33 23.22 1.23
CA LEU A 130 -21.36 24.23 2.30
C LEU A 130 -21.27 25.65 1.75
N LYS A 131 -20.46 25.87 0.70
CA LYS A 131 -20.34 27.16 0.03
C LYS A 131 -21.67 27.57 -0.62
N ASP A 132 -22.28 26.66 -1.36
CA ASP A 132 -23.56 26.91 -2.04
C ASP A 132 -24.67 27.21 -1.01
N GLY A 133 -24.75 26.44 0.07
CA GLY A 133 -25.71 26.71 1.16
C GLY A 133 -25.46 28.03 1.89
N ALA A 134 -24.21 28.50 1.95
CA ALA A 134 -23.88 29.82 2.50
C ALA A 134 -24.31 30.96 1.56
N GLU A 135 -24.19 30.77 0.24
CA GLU A 135 -24.70 31.72 -0.77
C GLU A 135 -26.22 31.79 -0.71
N GLU A 136 -26.93 30.66 -0.65
CA GLU A 136 -28.39 30.63 -0.49
C GLU A 136 -28.86 31.34 0.79
N LEU A 137 -28.12 31.17 1.89
CA LEU A 137 -28.42 31.85 3.15
C LEU A 137 -28.25 33.36 3.04
N ASP A 138 -27.19 33.83 2.37
CA ASP A 138 -26.95 35.26 2.15
C ASP A 138 -28.08 35.89 1.31
N ASP A 139 -28.48 35.22 0.22
CA ASP A 139 -29.61 35.64 -0.61
C ASP A 139 -30.91 35.71 0.21
N GLY A 140 -31.20 34.70 1.04
CA GLY A 140 -32.38 34.70 1.91
C GLY A 140 -32.34 35.81 2.98
N VAL A 141 -31.15 36.21 3.44
CA VAL A 141 -30.99 37.36 4.34
C VAL A 141 -31.29 38.67 3.61
N VAL A 142 -30.87 38.82 2.35
CA VAL A 142 -31.20 39.99 1.52
C VAL A 142 -32.71 40.08 1.30
N GLU A 143 -33.37 38.98 0.91
CA GLU A 143 -34.83 38.95 0.74
C GLU A 143 -35.58 39.32 2.02
N LEU A 144 -35.11 38.84 3.17
CA LEU A 144 -35.70 39.18 4.47
C LEU A 144 -35.56 40.68 4.76
N VAL A 145 -34.39 41.27 4.49
CA VAL A 145 -34.17 42.71 4.66
C VAL A 145 -35.12 43.50 3.77
N ASP A 146 -35.22 43.16 2.49
CA ASP A 146 -36.12 43.84 1.55
C ASP A 146 -37.58 43.73 2.02
N GLY A 147 -38.04 42.55 2.43
CA GLY A 147 -39.37 42.35 2.99
C GLY A 147 -39.64 43.16 4.26
N THR A 148 -38.61 43.38 5.11
CA THR A 148 -38.76 44.25 6.28
C THR A 148 -38.89 45.73 5.92
N ILE A 149 -38.25 46.18 4.83
CA ILE A 149 -38.40 47.54 4.31
C ILE A 149 -39.81 47.72 3.73
N GLU A 150 -40.28 46.78 2.91
CA GLU A 150 -41.64 46.83 2.36
C GLU A 150 -42.72 46.84 3.45
N LEU A 151 -42.50 46.08 4.53
CA LEU A 151 -43.41 46.07 5.68
C LEU A 151 -43.42 47.42 6.42
N ASP A 152 -42.26 48.05 6.60
CA ASP A 152 -42.16 49.38 7.23
C ASP A 152 -42.85 50.45 6.38
N ASP A 153 -42.60 50.46 5.07
CA ASP A 153 -43.26 51.36 4.12
C ASP A 153 -44.79 51.19 4.13
N GLY A 154 -45.27 49.95 4.05
CA GLY A 154 -46.71 49.66 4.13
C GLY A 154 -47.34 50.05 5.47
N ALA A 155 -46.60 49.96 6.57
CA ALA A 155 -47.06 50.44 7.88
C ALA A 155 -47.15 51.98 7.93
N LEU A 156 -46.22 52.70 7.30
CA LEU A 156 -46.26 54.15 7.15
C LEU A 156 -47.45 54.58 6.28
N GLU A 157 -47.67 53.93 5.13
CA GLU A 157 -48.83 54.19 4.26
C GLU A 157 -50.16 53.96 5.00
N LEU A 158 -50.28 52.86 5.75
CA LEU A 158 -51.47 52.58 6.54
C LEU A 158 -51.70 53.66 7.61
N LYS A 159 -50.65 54.08 8.30
CA LYS A 159 -50.72 55.16 9.30
C LYS A 159 -51.21 56.46 8.66
N ASP A 160 -50.65 56.83 7.51
CA ASP A 160 -51.01 58.07 6.82
C ASP A 160 -52.46 58.00 6.30
N GLY A 161 -52.89 56.88 5.73
CA GLY A 161 -54.28 56.66 5.33
C GLY A 161 -55.26 56.66 6.50
N MET A 162 -54.84 56.20 7.69
CA MET A 162 -55.65 56.30 8.91
C MET A 162 -55.79 57.74 9.41
N ILE A 163 -54.74 58.56 9.26
CA ILE A 163 -54.80 60.00 9.54
C ILE A 163 -55.79 60.67 8.57
N GLU A 164 -55.63 60.43 7.26
CA GLU A 164 -56.52 60.98 6.22
C GLU A 164 -57.98 60.54 6.43
N PHE A 165 -58.24 59.26 6.69
CA PHE A 165 -59.58 58.76 6.97
C PHE A 165 -60.23 59.44 8.18
N ASN A 166 -59.44 59.69 9.24
CA ASN A 166 -59.92 60.38 10.42
C ASN A 166 -60.18 61.86 10.16
N GLU A 167 -59.25 62.56 9.52
CA GLU A 167 -59.34 64.00 9.25
C GLU A 167 -60.37 64.34 8.18
N GLU A 168 -60.34 63.64 7.04
CA GLU A 168 -61.21 63.93 5.91
C GLU A 168 -62.55 63.20 5.96
N GLY A 169 -62.57 61.98 6.50
CA GLY A 169 -63.79 61.18 6.60
C GLY A 169 -64.56 61.49 7.88
N ILE A 170 -64.00 61.08 9.02
CA ILE A 170 -64.69 61.14 10.32
C ILE A 170 -64.92 62.60 10.75
N SER A 171 -63.88 63.43 10.80
CA SER A 171 -63.99 64.80 11.32
C SER A 171 -64.96 65.63 10.49
N LYS A 172 -64.87 65.61 9.15
CA LYS A 172 -65.81 66.36 8.29
C LYS A 172 -67.26 65.91 8.47
N LEU A 173 -67.51 64.60 8.61
CA LEU A 173 -68.86 64.08 8.92
C LEU A 173 -69.35 64.58 10.29
N THR A 174 -68.49 64.51 11.30
CA THR A 174 -68.79 65.02 12.64
C THR A 174 -69.02 66.53 12.63
N ASP A 175 -68.30 67.32 11.85
CA ASP A 175 -68.52 68.77 11.75
C ASP A 175 -69.83 69.11 11.04
N LEU A 176 -70.17 68.39 9.95
CA LEU A 176 -71.40 68.60 9.19
C LEU A 176 -72.65 68.26 9.98
N PHE A 177 -72.61 67.19 10.79
CA PHE A 177 -73.80 66.64 11.43
C PHE A 177 -73.79 66.75 12.96
N GLY A 178 -72.63 66.97 13.58
CA GLY A 178 -72.44 66.97 15.04
C GLY A 178 -73.04 65.74 15.70
N ASP A 179 -73.63 65.94 16.88
CA ASP A 179 -74.41 64.90 17.57
C ASP A 179 -75.76 64.59 16.91
N ASN A 180 -76.08 65.26 15.78
CA ASN A 180 -77.36 65.11 15.10
C ASN A 180 -77.34 64.06 13.99
N VAL A 181 -76.26 63.29 13.80
CA VAL A 181 -76.20 62.19 12.83
C VAL A 181 -77.42 61.28 12.95
N GLN A 182 -77.75 60.85 14.18
CA GLN A 182 -78.94 60.01 14.41
C GLN A 182 -80.24 60.72 14.00
N LYS A 183 -80.38 62.01 14.30
CA LYS A 183 -81.56 62.79 13.89
C LYS A 183 -81.66 62.97 12.37
N VAL A 184 -80.52 63.04 11.67
CA VAL A 184 -80.49 63.10 10.21
C VAL A 184 -80.93 61.76 9.62
N ILE A 185 -80.46 60.64 10.15
CA ILE A 185 -80.92 59.29 9.79
C ILE A 185 -82.44 59.17 10.04
N ASP A 186 -82.90 59.54 11.23
CA ASP A 186 -84.32 59.49 11.60
C ASP A 186 -85.17 60.34 10.63
N ARG A 187 -84.66 61.50 10.19
CA ARG A 187 -85.34 62.37 9.22
C ARG A 187 -85.36 61.76 7.82
N ILE A 188 -84.28 61.13 7.37
CA ILE A 188 -84.24 60.40 6.08
C ILE A 188 -85.24 59.25 6.09
N ASP A 189 -85.30 58.47 7.18
CA ASP A 189 -86.24 57.37 7.32
C ASP A 189 -87.69 57.86 7.38
N ALA A 190 -87.96 58.95 8.10
CA ALA A 190 -89.27 59.58 8.09
C ALA A 190 -89.67 60.04 6.67
N LEU A 191 -88.76 60.67 5.91
CA LEU A 191 -89.02 61.10 4.53
C LEU A 191 -89.27 59.93 3.60
N LYS A 192 -88.52 58.83 3.74
CA LYS A 192 -88.71 57.60 2.96
C LYS A 192 -90.09 56.98 3.24
N ASN A 193 -90.49 56.92 4.51
CA ASN A 193 -91.81 56.42 4.91
C ASN A 193 -92.95 57.29 4.35
N ILE A 194 -92.84 58.62 4.44
CA ILE A 194 -93.83 59.55 3.87
C ILE A 194 -93.90 59.39 2.34
N GLY A 195 -92.75 59.35 1.67
CA GLY A 195 -92.68 59.22 0.21
C GLY A 195 -93.27 57.91 -0.30
N SER A 196 -93.08 56.81 0.45
CA SER A 196 -93.65 55.50 0.11
C SER A 196 -95.19 55.48 0.22
N GLY A 197 -95.76 56.31 1.10
CA GLY A 197 -97.21 56.44 1.27
C GLY A 197 -97.89 57.48 0.36
N TYR A 198 -97.13 58.27 -0.40
CA TYR A 198 -97.65 59.38 -1.20
C TYR A 198 -97.66 59.04 -2.70
N ASN A 199 -98.82 58.62 -3.18
CA ASN A 199 -99.06 58.08 -4.52
C ASN A 199 -99.84 59.00 -5.46
N THR A 200 -100.24 60.20 -5.03
CA THR A 200 -100.91 61.20 -5.89
C THR A 200 -100.76 62.63 -5.39
N PHE A 201 -100.62 63.59 -6.32
CA PHE A 201 -100.58 65.03 -6.01
C PHE A 201 -101.94 65.72 -6.17
N SER A 202 -102.76 65.27 -7.12
CA SER A 202 -104.07 65.87 -7.45
C SER A 202 -105.27 65.05 -6.99
N GLY A 203 -105.03 63.94 -6.27
CA GLY A 203 -106.05 62.93 -5.93
C GLY A 203 -106.15 61.84 -7.00
N LEU A 204 -106.37 60.58 -6.60
CA LEU A 204 -106.59 59.45 -7.51
C LEU A 204 -108.09 59.29 -7.79
N GLN A 205 -108.44 59.01 -9.04
CA GLN A 205 -109.78 58.52 -9.37
C GLN A 205 -109.89 57.02 -9.01
N GLU A 206 -111.09 56.59 -8.67
CA GLU A 206 -111.37 55.21 -8.27
C GLU A 206 -110.93 54.22 -9.36
N GLY A 207 -110.02 53.31 -9.01
CA GLY A 207 -109.47 52.29 -9.93
C GLY A 207 -108.16 52.65 -10.67
N THR A 208 -107.52 53.78 -10.35
CA THR A 208 -106.22 54.16 -10.97
C THR A 208 -105.05 54.09 -9.99
N GLU A 209 -103.92 53.51 -10.42
CA GLU A 209 -102.65 53.54 -9.70
C GLU A 209 -101.84 54.78 -10.10
N GLY A 210 -101.34 55.52 -9.10
CA GLY A 210 -100.44 56.63 -9.29
C GLY A 210 -99.13 56.41 -8.54
N SER A 211 -98.06 57.03 -9.04
CA SER A 211 -96.79 57.14 -8.31
C SER A 211 -96.30 58.58 -8.38
N VAL A 212 -95.81 59.10 -7.25
CA VAL A 212 -95.18 60.42 -7.17
C VAL A 212 -93.71 60.21 -6.89
N ARG A 213 -92.86 60.74 -7.76
CA ARG A 213 -91.41 60.72 -7.57
C ARG A 213 -90.98 62.05 -6.96
N PHE A 214 -90.49 61.99 -5.72
CA PHE A 214 -89.82 63.15 -5.12
C PHE A 214 -88.39 63.23 -5.63
N ILE A 215 -88.05 64.37 -6.22
CA ILE A 215 -86.68 64.70 -6.61
C ILE A 215 -86.15 65.66 -5.56
N TYR A 216 -85.30 65.15 -4.67
CA TYR A 216 -84.61 65.97 -3.69
C TYR A 216 -83.31 66.48 -4.31
N LYS A 217 -83.22 67.80 -4.48
CA LYS A 217 -81.98 68.46 -4.89
C LYS A 217 -81.30 69.00 -3.64
N THR A 218 -80.18 68.40 -3.27
CA THR A 218 -79.28 68.96 -2.26
C THR A 218 -78.30 69.89 -2.95
N ASP A 219 -77.86 70.94 -2.25
CA ASP A 219 -76.68 71.67 -2.69
C ASP A 219 -75.47 70.73 -2.65
N GLY A 220 -74.55 70.90 -3.59
CA GLY A 220 -73.31 70.13 -3.58
C GLY A 220 -72.56 70.43 -2.29
N VAL A 221 -72.14 69.39 -1.57
CA VAL A 221 -71.22 69.55 -0.44
C VAL A 221 -69.95 70.15 -1.03
N LYS A 222 -69.65 71.39 -0.67
CA LYS A 222 -68.36 72.00 -1.04
C LYS A 222 -67.32 71.39 -0.11
N ALA A 223 -66.38 70.66 -0.68
CA ALA A 223 -65.12 70.39 -0.01
C ALA A 223 -64.38 71.74 0.07
N GLU A 224 -64.15 72.23 1.28
CA GLU A 224 -63.00 73.12 1.52
C GLU A 224 -61.72 72.30 1.55
#